data_AF-A0AAD6JZH5-F1
#
_entry.id   AF-A0AAD6JZH5-F1
#
_cell.length_a   1.000
_cell.length_b   1.000
_cell.length_c   1.000
_cell.angle_alpha   90.00
_cell.angle_beta   90.00
_cell.angle_gamma   90.00
#
_symmetry.space_group_name_H-M   'P 1'
#
loop_
_entity.id
_entity.type
_entity.pdbx_description
1 polymer ?
#
loop_
_entity_poly.entity_id
_entity_poly.type
_entity_poly.pdbx_seq_one_letter_code
_entity_poly.pdbx_strand_id
1 'polypeptide(L)'
;MITRRCLIIFISSCYLEAEDDCTEALNLDDHYIKAYSRRATARKELGKLKESIEDSGFALKLEPNNQEIKKQHSEVKSLYEKEILQKVSGPKFSRCSSGSKYDGQVGNDSPAIATPSSNVESVQKNNRTRRQELKTSVIELASQAASRAMAEAAKNITPPNSAYQFEVSWRGFSGDRALQTHLLKVTSPSALPQIFKNALSVPILIDIIKGVASFFIDDMDLAVKYLENLTKVPRFGVLIMCLSSTDLCGIYLGHVSQL
;
A
#
# COMPACT_ATOMS: atom_id res chain seq x y z
N MET A 1 3.64 23.05 11.20
CA MET A 1 2.26 22.62 10.93
C MET A 1 2.12 21.86 9.59
N ILE A 2 2.82 22.24 8.52
CA ILE A 2 2.77 21.57 7.20
C ILE A 2 3.43 20.18 7.21
N THR A 3 4.56 20.00 7.89
CA THR A 3 5.26 18.69 8.03
C THR A 3 4.38 17.63 8.68
N ARG A 4 3.67 18.00 9.76
CA ARG A 4 2.75 17.09 10.46
C ARG A 4 1.57 16.71 9.57
N ARG A 5 1.00 17.66 8.81
CA ARG A 5 -0.12 17.38 7.91
C ARG A 5 0.28 16.45 6.76
N CYS A 6 1.43 16.67 6.14
CA CYS A 6 1.90 15.80 5.05
C CYS A 6 2.22 14.39 5.55
N LEU A 7 2.90 14.28 6.70
CA LEU A 7 3.19 12.99 7.33
C LEU A 7 1.91 12.27 7.75
N ILE A 8 0.95 12.97 8.35
CA ILE A 8 -0.35 12.40 8.72
C ILE A 8 -1.10 11.88 7.49
N ILE A 9 -1.14 12.66 6.39
CA ILE A 9 -1.82 12.24 5.16
C ILE A 9 -1.14 10.99 4.57
N PHE A 10 0.19 10.95 4.55
CA PHE A 10 0.94 9.80 4.05
C PHE A 10 0.70 8.55 4.90
N ILE A 11 0.85 8.69 6.21
CA ILE A 11 0.62 7.62 7.18
C ILE A 11 -0.83 7.11 7.08
N SER A 12 -1.82 8.00 7.01
CA SER A 12 -3.22 7.62 6.80
C SER A 12 -3.44 6.90 5.47
N SER A 13 -2.76 7.31 4.39
CA SER A 13 -2.85 6.63 3.09
C SER A 13 -2.29 5.21 3.16
N CYS A 14 -1.13 5.02 3.79
CA CYS A 14 -0.53 3.69 3.94
C CYS A 14 -1.40 2.75 4.77
N TYR A 15 -2.05 3.25 5.81
CA TYR A 15 -2.95 2.43 6.61
C TYR A 15 -4.26 2.09 5.89
N LEU A 16 -4.75 2.94 4.98
CA LEU A 16 -5.89 2.60 4.12
C LEU A 16 -5.54 1.47 3.16
N GLU A 17 -4.40 1.55 2.47
CA GLU A 17 -3.91 0.48 1.59
C GLU A 17 -3.70 -0.83 2.35
N ALA A 18 -3.08 -0.77 3.53
CA ALA A 18 -2.93 -1.94 4.39
C ALA A 18 -4.27 -2.56 4.85
N GLU A 19 -5.32 -1.74 5.04
CA GLU A 19 -6.66 -2.24 5.38
C GLU A 19 -7.30 -2.99 4.21
N ASP A 20 -7.16 -2.46 2.98
CA ASP A 20 -7.70 -3.04 1.76
C ASP A 20 -6.98 -4.38 1.45
N ASP A 21 -5.64 -4.40 1.44
CA ASP A 21 -4.83 -5.61 1.24
C ASP A 21 -5.18 -6.72 2.25
N CYS A 22 -5.35 -6.37 3.52
CA CYS A 22 -5.73 -7.35 4.54
C CYS A 22 -7.17 -7.83 4.34
N THR A 23 -8.05 -7.00 3.80
CA THR A 23 -9.44 -7.40 3.50
C THR A 23 -9.48 -8.36 2.32
N GLU A 24 -8.68 -8.13 1.28
CA GLU A 24 -8.50 -9.09 0.19
C GLU A 24 -7.93 -10.41 0.70
N ALA A 25 -6.90 -10.36 1.56
CA ALA A 25 -6.32 -11.56 2.16
C ALA A 25 -7.36 -12.37 2.97
N LEU A 26 -8.27 -11.69 3.68
CA LEU A 26 -9.34 -12.33 4.44
C LEU A 26 -10.51 -12.82 3.58
N ASN A 27 -10.71 -12.26 2.39
CA ASN A 27 -11.65 -12.80 1.41
C ASN A 27 -11.13 -14.11 0.80
N LEU A 28 -9.81 -14.31 0.78
CA LEU A 28 -9.16 -15.55 0.33
C LEU A 28 -9.09 -16.60 1.45
N ASP A 29 -8.73 -16.20 2.67
CA ASP A 29 -8.65 -17.05 3.85
C ASP A 29 -9.18 -16.31 5.09
N ASP A 30 -10.39 -16.67 5.51
CA ASP A 30 -11.08 -16.08 6.66
C ASP A 30 -10.50 -16.53 8.01
N HIS A 31 -9.55 -17.48 8.02
CA HIS A 31 -8.82 -17.90 9.21
C HIS A 31 -7.39 -17.31 9.26
N TYR A 32 -7.05 -16.36 8.38
CA TYR A 32 -5.71 -15.78 8.33
C TYR A 32 -5.45 -14.76 9.46
N ILE A 33 -4.99 -15.27 10.60
CA ILE A 33 -4.79 -14.52 11.86
C ILE A 33 -3.88 -13.29 11.69
N LYS A 34 -2.82 -13.40 10.88
CA LYS A 34 -1.90 -12.26 10.65
C LYS A 34 -2.60 -11.14 9.89
N ALA A 35 -3.51 -11.43 8.97
CA ALA A 35 -4.28 -10.39 8.28
C ALA A 35 -5.21 -9.66 9.25
N TYR A 36 -5.90 -10.37 10.16
CA TYR A 36 -6.68 -9.73 11.22
C TYR A 36 -5.82 -8.83 12.12
N SER A 37 -4.66 -9.31 12.58
CA SER A 37 -3.74 -8.52 13.42
C SER A 37 -3.23 -7.26 12.71
N ARG A 38 -2.86 -7.38 11.43
CA ARG A 38 -2.40 -6.26 10.59
C ARG A 38 -3.52 -5.27 10.30
N ARG A 39 -4.71 -5.74 9.93
CA ARG A 39 -5.90 -4.90 9.70
C ARG A 39 -6.35 -4.17 10.96
N ALA A 40 -6.32 -4.83 12.11
CA ALA A 40 -6.59 -4.21 13.40
C ALA A 40 -5.61 -3.06 13.68
N THR A 41 -4.32 -3.26 13.40
CA THR A 41 -3.30 -2.22 13.57
C THR A 41 -3.54 -1.04 12.63
N ALA A 42 -3.79 -1.29 11.35
CA ALA A 42 -4.11 -0.24 10.37
C ALA A 42 -5.36 0.57 10.79
N ARG A 43 -6.44 -0.11 11.19
CA ARG A 43 -7.68 0.51 11.67
C ARG A 43 -7.48 1.32 12.95
N LYS A 44 -6.64 0.85 13.87
CA LYS A 44 -6.26 1.57 15.09
C LYS A 44 -5.66 2.94 14.74
N GLU A 45 -4.71 2.94 13.81
CA GLU A 45 -4.00 4.15 13.40
C GLU A 45 -4.86 5.09 12.54
N LEU A 46 -5.88 4.56 11.85
CA LEU A 46 -6.92 5.34 11.18
C LEU A 46 -7.99 5.91 12.14
N GLY A 47 -7.95 5.56 13.43
CA GLY A 47 -8.95 5.95 14.41
C GLY A 47 -10.26 5.14 14.37
N LYS A 48 -10.32 4.09 13.54
CA LYS A 48 -11.43 3.12 13.47
C LYS A 48 -11.31 2.10 14.62
N LEU A 49 -11.37 2.59 15.87
CA LEU A 49 -11.08 1.79 17.06
C LEU A 49 -12.08 0.65 17.30
N LYS A 50 -13.35 0.81 16.90
CA LYS A 50 -14.37 -0.25 17.06
C LYS A 50 -14.06 -1.45 16.17
N GLU A 51 -13.84 -1.18 14.89
CA GLU A 51 -13.52 -2.17 13.88
C GLU A 51 -12.17 -2.86 14.18
N SER A 52 -11.21 -2.12 14.75
CA SER A 52 -9.94 -2.68 15.24
C SER A 52 -10.13 -3.65 16.42
N ILE A 53 -11.06 -3.37 17.35
CA ILE A 53 -11.41 -4.27 18.46
C ILE A 53 -12.07 -5.55 17.93
N GLU A 54 -12.93 -5.43 16.92
CA GLU A 54 -13.57 -6.59 16.28
C GLU A 54 -12.53 -7.51 15.64
N ASP A 55 -11.63 -6.98 14.81
CA ASP A 55 -10.58 -7.75 14.15
C ASP A 55 -9.63 -8.43 15.15
N SER A 56 -9.16 -7.70 16.17
CA SER A 56 -8.31 -8.27 17.22
C SER A 56 -9.05 -9.30 18.09
N GLY A 57 -10.35 -9.11 18.31
CA GLY A 57 -11.21 -10.07 19.01
C GLY A 57 -11.44 -11.36 18.23
N PHE A 58 -11.61 -11.29 16.90
CA PHE A 58 -11.65 -12.47 16.03
C PHE A 58 -10.31 -13.21 16.04
N ALA A 59 -9.20 -12.49 15.91
CA ALA A 59 -7.86 -13.08 15.98
C ALA A 59 -7.62 -13.81 17.32
N LEU A 60 -8.12 -13.28 18.44
CA LEU A 60 -8.06 -13.96 19.75
C LEU A 60 -8.92 -15.22 19.85
N LYS A 61 -10.06 -15.26 19.16
CA LYS A 61 -10.89 -16.48 19.11
C LYS A 61 -10.20 -17.59 18.34
N LEU A 62 -9.49 -17.23 17.27
CA LEU A 62 -8.72 -18.17 16.45
C LEU A 62 -7.45 -18.65 17.17
N GLU A 63 -6.70 -17.75 17.82
CA GLU A 63 -5.49 -18.07 18.59
C GLU A 63 -5.54 -17.51 20.03
N PRO A 64 -6.21 -18.20 20.97
CA PRO A 64 -6.35 -17.72 22.35
C PRO A 64 -5.04 -17.70 23.14
N ASN A 65 -3.98 -18.37 22.68
CA ASN A 65 -2.69 -18.47 23.37
C ASN A 65 -1.65 -17.47 22.87
N ASN A 66 -1.95 -16.69 21.83
CA ASN A 66 -1.03 -15.73 21.26
C ASN A 66 -0.96 -14.46 22.13
N GLN A 67 0.19 -14.26 22.78
CA GLN A 67 0.40 -13.12 23.69
C GLN A 67 0.41 -11.77 22.96
N GLU A 68 0.85 -11.75 21.70
CA GLU A 68 0.91 -10.52 20.91
C GLU A 68 -0.50 -10.01 20.60
N ILE A 69 -1.40 -10.89 20.17
CA ILE A 69 -2.80 -10.53 19.88
C ILE A 69 -3.52 -10.08 21.15
N LYS A 70 -3.25 -10.72 22.31
CA LYS A 70 -3.81 -10.29 23.61
C LYS A 70 -3.39 -8.88 23.95
N LYS A 71 -2.10 -8.57 23.78
CA LYS A 71 -1.55 -7.24 24.00
C LYS A 71 -2.22 -6.23 23.06
N GLN A 72 -2.26 -6.51 21.76
CA GLN A 72 -2.92 -5.65 20.76
C GLN A 72 -4.38 -5.37 21.11
N HIS A 73 -5.15 -6.41 21.43
CA HIS A 73 -6.56 -6.27 21.81
C HIS A 73 -6.74 -5.41 23.08
N SER A 74 -5.92 -5.64 24.11
CA SER A 74 -5.97 -4.86 25.35
C SER A 74 -5.62 -3.38 25.12
N GLU A 75 -4.65 -3.11 24.25
CA GLU A 75 -4.23 -1.76 23.89
C GLU A 75 -5.35 -1.01 23.18
N VAL A 76 -5.91 -1.59 22.11
CA VAL A 76 -6.98 -0.95 21.33
C VAL A 76 -8.23 -0.73 22.19
N LYS A 77 -8.57 -1.70 23.05
CA LYS A 77 -9.69 -1.57 24.00
C LYS A 77 -9.48 -0.42 24.98
N SER A 78 -8.28 -0.29 25.55
CA SER A 78 -7.96 0.82 26.46
C SER A 78 -8.04 2.19 25.77
N LEU A 79 -7.56 2.28 24.52
CA LEU A 79 -7.67 3.50 23.71
C LEU A 79 -9.13 3.88 23.44
N TYR A 80 -9.97 2.90 23.08
CA TYR A 80 -11.39 3.11 22.85
C TYR A 80 -12.11 3.57 24.12
N GLU A 81 -11.87 2.93 25.27
CA GLU A 81 -12.45 3.34 26.56
C GLU A 81 -12.06 4.78 26.92
N LYS A 82 -10.78 5.15 26.73
CA LYS A 82 -10.29 6.52 26.96
C LYS A 82 -10.97 7.53 26.04
N GLU A 83 -11.21 7.18 24.77
CA GLU A 83 -11.91 8.04 23.81
C GLU A 83 -13.37 8.26 24.22
N ILE A 84 -14.04 7.22 24.72
CA ILE A 84 -15.41 7.33 25.25
C ILE A 84 -15.44 8.24 26.49
N LEU A 85 -14.52 8.06 27.43
CA LEU A 85 -14.40 8.91 28.63
C LEU A 85 -14.17 10.39 28.28
N GLN A 86 -13.34 10.67 27.26
CA GLN A 86 -13.11 12.03 26.77
C GLN A 86 -14.36 12.64 26.10
N LYS A 87 -15.12 11.84 25.34
CA LYS A 87 -16.37 12.29 24.70
C LYS A 87 -17.51 12.53 25.69
N VAL A 88 -17.51 11.87 26.85
CA VAL A 88 -18.52 12.05 27.90
C VAL A 88 -18.31 13.34 28.72
N SER A 89 -17.14 13.99 28.59
CA SER A 89 -16.78 15.19 29.38
C SER A 89 -16.92 16.54 28.63
N GLY A 90 -17.61 16.61 27.48
CA GLY A 90 -17.90 17.84 26.71
C GLY A 90 -19.24 17.80 25.96
N PRO A 91 -19.87 18.94 25.61
CA PRO A 91 -21.33 19.06 25.55
C PRO A 91 -21.99 18.49 24.29
N LYS A 92 -23.18 17.93 24.56
CA LYS A 92 -24.22 17.35 23.69
C LYS A 92 -24.26 17.91 22.27
N PHE A 93 -24.19 17.02 21.27
CA PHE A 93 -24.85 17.25 19.98
C PHE A 93 -25.69 16.03 19.56
N SER A 94 -26.82 16.39 18.97
CA SER A 94 -28.04 15.65 18.73
C SER A 94 -27.87 14.44 17.81
N ARG A 95 -28.46 13.33 18.24
CA ARG A 95 -28.70 12.12 17.46
C ARG A 95 -29.96 12.33 16.60
N CYS A 96 -29.81 12.39 15.27
CA CYS A 96 -30.92 12.11 14.36
C CYS A 96 -30.82 10.64 13.94
N SER A 97 -31.73 9.83 14.48
CA SER A 97 -32.09 8.54 13.92
C SER A 97 -33.07 8.79 12.77
N SER A 98 -32.83 8.17 11.62
CA SER A 98 -33.87 7.90 10.63
C SER A 98 -33.62 6.53 10.04
N GLY A 99 -34.39 5.55 10.50
CA GLY A 99 -34.55 4.29 9.80
C GLY A 99 -35.64 4.41 8.75
N SER A 100 -35.53 3.62 7.68
CA SER A 100 -36.67 3.19 6.87
C SER A 100 -36.38 1.80 6.32
N LYS A 101 -37.24 0.85 6.73
CA LYS A 101 -37.42 -0.47 6.12
C LYS A 101 -38.18 -0.32 4.80
N TYR A 102 -37.90 -1.20 3.83
CA TYR A 102 -38.85 -1.59 2.79
C TYR A 102 -38.70 -3.10 2.51
N ASP A 103 -39.80 -3.83 2.75
CA ASP A 103 -40.05 -5.21 2.35
C ASP A 103 -40.48 -5.27 0.87
N GLY A 104 -40.22 -6.39 0.18
CA GLY A 104 -40.72 -6.63 -1.18
C GLY A 104 -40.23 -7.95 -1.76
N GLN A 105 -41.13 -8.92 -1.87
CA GLN A 105 -40.94 -10.33 -2.19
C GLN A 105 -41.29 -10.61 -3.68
N VAL A 106 -40.95 -11.84 -4.15
CA VAL A 106 -41.54 -12.63 -5.26
C VAL A 106 -40.62 -12.91 -6.47
N GLY A 107 -40.46 -14.20 -6.79
CA GLY A 107 -40.25 -14.68 -8.17
C GLY A 107 -39.34 -15.90 -8.33
N ASN A 108 -39.93 -17.08 -8.51
CA ASN A 108 -39.26 -18.36 -8.81
C ASN A 108 -38.64 -18.39 -10.22
N ASP A 109 -37.62 -19.24 -10.44
CA ASP A 109 -37.68 -20.46 -11.28
C ASP A 109 -36.28 -20.96 -11.69
N SER A 110 -35.99 -22.21 -11.37
CA SER A 110 -35.01 -23.12 -12.01
C SER A 110 -35.73 -23.85 -13.17
N PRO A 111 -35.08 -24.52 -14.17
CA PRO A 111 -33.97 -25.47 -13.95
C PRO A 111 -32.95 -25.75 -15.10
N ALA A 112 -31.88 -26.44 -14.71
CA ALA A 112 -31.10 -27.53 -15.34
C ALA A 112 -30.97 -27.69 -16.88
N ILE A 113 -29.80 -28.16 -17.34
CA ILE A 113 -29.58 -29.51 -17.96
C ILE A 113 -28.11 -29.74 -18.42
N ALA A 114 -27.54 -30.86 -17.92
CA ALA A 114 -26.63 -31.87 -18.46
C ALA A 114 -25.39 -31.58 -19.38
N THR A 115 -24.25 -32.08 -18.88
CA THR A 115 -23.14 -32.88 -19.50
C THR A 115 -23.49 -33.74 -20.74
N PRO A 116 -22.54 -34.19 -21.62
CA PRO A 116 -21.35 -34.98 -21.22
C PRO A 116 -20.05 -34.96 -22.09
N SER A 117 -18.94 -35.23 -21.38
CA SER A 117 -17.82 -36.16 -21.65
C SER A 117 -17.50 -36.67 -23.07
N SER A 118 -16.23 -36.63 -23.46
CA SER A 118 -15.51 -37.83 -23.92
C SER A 118 -13.98 -37.64 -24.01
N ASN A 119 -13.27 -38.67 -23.55
CA ASN A 119 -11.82 -38.83 -23.51
C ASN A 119 -11.23 -39.20 -24.87
N VAL A 120 -10.04 -38.68 -25.19
CA VAL A 120 -9.00 -39.42 -25.95
C VAL A 120 -7.62 -39.04 -25.41
N GLU A 121 -6.99 -39.97 -24.69
CA GLU A 121 -5.58 -39.88 -24.27
C GLU A 121 -4.66 -40.59 -25.29
N SER A 122 -3.37 -40.26 -25.16
CA SER A 122 -2.18 -40.95 -25.66
C SER A 122 -1.61 -40.48 -27.02
N VAL A 123 -0.54 -39.68 -26.92
CA VAL A 123 0.66 -39.53 -27.81
C VAL A 123 1.40 -38.18 -27.57
N GLN A 124 0.83 -37.23 -26.80
CA GLN A 124 1.41 -35.88 -26.62
C GLN A 124 2.32 -35.64 -25.39
N LYS A 125 2.58 -36.64 -24.53
CA LYS A 125 3.23 -36.39 -23.22
C LYS A 125 4.72 -35.98 -23.33
N ASN A 126 5.53 -36.57 -24.22
CA ASN A 126 6.98 -36.27 -24.27
C ASN A 126 7.35 -34.92 -24.90
N ASN A 127 6.56 -34.44 -25.87
CA ASN A 127 6.84 -33.17 -26.54
C ASN A 127 6.34 -31.96 -25.75
N ARG A 128 5.35 -32.14 -24.85
CA ARG A 128 4.90 -31.09 -23.93
C ARG A 128 5.94 -30.84 -22.85
N THR A 129 6.46 -31.88 -22.19
CA THR A 129 7.40 -31.73 -21.07
C THR A 129 8.71 -31.06 -21.49
N ARG A 130 9.35 -31.52 -22.58
CA ARG A 130 10.57 -30.89 -23.10
C ARG A 130 10.34 -29.45 -23.57
N ARG A 131 9.18 -29.14 -24.17
CA ARG A 131 8.83 -27.77 -24.60
C ARG A 131 8.47 -26.87 -23.40
N GLN A 132 7.98 -27.44 -22.31
CA GLN A 132 7.72 -26.75 -21.05
C GLN A 132 9.04 -26.45 -20.34
N GLU A 133 9.94 -27.44 -20.22
CA GLU A 133 11.29 -27.29 -19.66
C GLU A 133 12.12 -26.27 -20.44
N LEU A 134 12.10 -26.31 -21.78
CA LEU A 134 12.77 -25.32 -22.63
C LEU A 134 12.16 -23.92 -22.49
N LYS A 135 10.84 -23.80 -22.29
CA LYS A 135 10.20 -22.51 -21.99
C LYS A 135 10.63 -21.99 -20.62
N THR A 136 10.72 -22.87 -19.62
CA THR A 136 11.13 -22.52 -18.26
C THR A 136 12.59 -22.07 -18.24
N SER A 137 13.48 -22.74 -18.98
CA SER A 137 14.89 -22.34 -19.10
C SER A 137 15.08 -21.03 -19.85
N VAL A 138 14.27 -20.73 -20.87
CA VAL A 138 14.32 -19.44 -21.59
C VAL A 138 13.81 -18.30 -20.71
N ILE A 139 12.76 -18.53 -19.93
CA ILE A 139 12.24 -17.56 -18.95
C ILE A 139 13.29 -17.29 -17.86
N GLU A 140 13.92 -18.32 -17.32
CA GLU A 140 14.96 -18.19 -16.29
C GLU A 140 16.20 -17.44 -16.81
N LEU A 141 16.65 -17.74 -18.04
CA LEU A 141 17.76 -17.05 -18.68
C LEU A 141 17.42 -15.58 -18.96
N ALA A 142 16.18 -15.29 -19.36
CA ALA A 142 15.70 -13.92 -19.55
C ALA A 142 15.63 -13.16 -18.21
N SER A 143 15.13 -13.78 -17.14
CA SER A 143 15.13 -13.21 -15.78
C SER A 143 16.55 -12.95 -15.27
N GLN A 144 17.49 -13.85 -15.54
CA GLN A 144 18.90 -13.70 -15.16
C GLN A 144 19.58 -12.60 -15.98
N ALA A 145 19.33 -12.52 -17.29
CA ALA A 145 19.84 -11.45 -18.15
C ALA A 145 19.28 -10.08 -17.75
N ALA A 146 17.97 -10.01 -17.44
CA ALA A 146 17.34 -8.81 -16.91
C ALA A 146 17.97 -8.40 -15.57
N SER A 147 18.18 -9.35 -14.65
CA SER A 147 18.82 -9.08 -13.34
C SER A 147 20.25 -8.55 -13.49
N ARG A 148 21.02 -9.08 -14.45
CA ARG A 148 22.38 -8.60 -14.74
C ARG A 148 22.38 -7.22 -15.39
N ALA A 149 21.47 -6.97 -16.33
CA ALA A 149 21.30 -5.65 -16.93
C ALA A 149 20.86 -4.60 -15.89
N MET A 150 19.97 -4.96 -14.96
CA MET A 150 19.56 -4.11 -13.84
C MET A 150 20.73 -3.82 -12.89
N ALA A 151 21.52 -4.84 -12.54
CA ALA A 151 22.70 -4.67 -11.70
C ALA A 151 23.75 -3.78 -12.35
N GLU A 152 23.89 -3.84 -13.68
CA GLU A 152 24.83 -3.00 -14.43
C GLU A 152 24.32 -1.57 -14.60
N ALA A 153 23.01 -1.39 -14.82
CA ALA A 153 22.38 -0.07 -14.83
C ALA A 153 22.53 0.63 -13.47
N ALA A 154 22.29 -0.09 -12.36
CA ALA A 154 22.42 0.43 -11.01
C ALA A 154 23.85 0.91 -10.68
N LYS A 155 24.89 0.19 -11.15
CA LYS A 155 26.30 0.57 -10.93
C LYS A 155 26.70 1.90 -11.58
N ASN A 156 25.99 2.32 -12.64
CA ASN A 156 26.32 3.53 -13.39
C ASN A 156 25.51 4.77 -12.93
N ILE A 157 24.66 4.64 -11.91
CA ILE A 157 23.86 5.76 -11.39
C ILE A 157 24.73 6.61 -10.47
N THR A 158 25.18 7.76 -10.95
CA THR A 158 25.88 8.76 -10.15
C THR A 158 24.89 9.68 -9.41
N PRO A 159 25.24 10.19 -8.21
CA PRO A 159 24.38 11.10 -7.47
C PRO A 159 24.12 12.39 -8.29
N PRO A 160 22.85 12.72 -8.56
CA PRO A 160 22.52 13.90 -9.35
C PRO A 160 22.88 15.18 -8.57
N ASN A 161 23.47 16.14 -9.26
CA ASN A 161 23.88 17.42 -8.64
C ASN A 161 22.85 18.55 -8.84
N SER A 162 21.78 18.28 -9.59
CA SER A 162 20.75 19.25 -9.96
C SER A 162 19.41 18.57 -10.16
N ALA A 163 18.32 19.31 -9.93
CA ALA A 163 16.94 18.84 -10.15
C ALA A 163 16.75 18.27 -11.56
N TYR A 164 17.33 18.91 -12.57
CA TYR A 164 17.24 18.45 -13.96
C TYR A 164 17.89 17.08 -14.16
N GLN A 165 19.10 16.86 -13.66
CA GLN A 165 19.77 15.54 -13.75
C GLN A 165 18.99 14.46 -13.00
N PHE A 166 18.45 14.81 -11.83
CA PHE A 166 17.59 13.92 -11.07
C PHE A 166 16.36 13.54 -11.91
N GLU A 167 15.63 14.52 -12.43
CA GLU A 167 14.38 14.30 -13.18
C GLU A 167 14.61 13.48 -14.45
N VAL A 168 15.68 13.74 -15.20
CA VAL A 168 16.02 12.96 -16.41
C VAL A 168 16.29 11.51 -16.05
N SER A 169 17.09 11.27 -15.01
CA SER A 169 17.40 9.91 -14.55
C SER A 169 16.14 9.22 -14.01
N TRP A 170 15.36 9.93 -13.19
CA TRP A 170 14.13 9.46 -12.58
C TRP A 170 13.07 9.06 -13.60
N ARG A 171 12.90 9.87 -14.66
CA ARG A 171 12.02 9.58 -15.79
C ARG A 171 12.56 8.47 -16.69
N GLY A 172 13.89 8.38 -16.85
CA GLY A 172 14.53 7.27 -17.55
C GLY A 172 14.25 5.91 -16.90
N PHE A 173 13.99 5.91 -15.59
CA PHE A 173 13.58 4.72 -14.81
C PHE A 173 12.06 4.62 -14.63
N SER A 174 11.26 5.40 -15.36
CA SER A 174 9.80 5.33 -15.29
C SER A 174 9.31 3.93 -15.66
N GLY A 175 8.75 3.22 -14.68
CA GLY A 175 8.28 1.83 -14.82
C GLY A 175 9.11 0.80 -14.04
N ASP A 176 10.32 1.16 -13.61
CA ASP A 176 11.17 0.33 -12.76
C ASP A 176 11.35 0.99 -11.37
N ARG A 177 10.52 0.54 -10.41
CA ARG A 177 10.56 1.06 -9.04
C ARG A 177 11.86 0.72 -8.30
N ALA A 178 12.56 -0.37 -8.67
CA ALA A 178 13.80 -0.76 -8.02
C ALA A 178 14.92 0.22 -8.37
N LEU A 179 15.02 0.63 -9.64
CA LEU A 179 15.98 1.66 -10.08
C LEU A 179 15.65 3.05 -9.53
N GLN A 180 14.38 3.43 -9.46
CA GLN A 180 13.96 4.68 -8.80
C GLN A 180 14.33 4.68 -7.30
N THR A 181 14.08 3.57 -6.61
CA THR A 181 14.47 3.39 -5.20
C THR A 181 15.98 3.46 -5.04
N HIS A 182 16.75 2.84 -5.95
CA HIS A 182 18.20 2.90 -5.93
C HIS A 182 18.71 4.35 -6.13
N LEU A 183 18.13 5.08 -7.09
CA LEU A 183 18.45 6.49 -7.32
C LEU A 183 18.15 7.34 -6.07
N LEU A 184 17.05 7.11 -5.36
CA LEU A 184 16.81 7.77 -4.05
C LEU A 184 17.95 7.47 -3.09
N LYS A 185 18.25 6.17 -2.88
CA LYS A 185 19.29 5.71 -1.96
C LYS A 185 20.66 6.33 -2.24
N VAL A 186 21.04 6.48 -3.52
CA VAL A 186 22.29 7.14 -3.93
C VAL A 186 22.21 8.66 -3.75
N THR A 187 21.05 9.27 -3.97
CA THR A 187 20.85 10.72 -3.85
C THR A 187 20.90 11.20 -2.40
N SER A 188 20.63 10.32 -1.42
CA SER A 188 20.58 10.60 0.03
C SER A 188 19.48 11.62 0.43
N PRO A 189 18.83 11.47 1.60
CA PRO A 189 17.75 12.37 2.01
C PRO A 189 18.19 13.84 2.12
N SER A 190 19.38 14.09 2.66
CA SER A 190 19.89 15.45 2.92
C SER A 190 20.25 16.23 1.67
N ALA A 191 20.48 15.57 0.52
CA ALA A 191 20.79 16.27 -0.72
C ALA A 191 19.52 16.79 -1.42
N LEU A 192 18.34 16.22 -1.15
CA LEU A 192 17.09 16.60 -1.82
C LEU A 192 16.77 18.10 -1.74
N PRO A 193 16.89 18.79 -0.58
CA PRO A 193 16.73 20.24 -0.51
C PRO A 193 17.66 21.01 -1.44
N GLN A 194 18.92 20.55 -1.56
CA GLN A 194 19.97 21.20 -2.34
C GLN A 194 19.85 20.93 -3.84
N ILE A 195 19.38 19.74 -4.21
CA ILE A 195 19.16 19.34 -5.60
C ILE A 195 17.96 20.08 -6.16
N PHE A 196 16.85 20.08 -5.42
CA PHE A 196 15.58 20.59 -5.92
C PHE A 196 15.41 22.09 -5.79
N LYS A 197 15.94 22.74 -4.74
CA LYS A 197 15.80 24.20 -4.53
C LYS A 197 14.40 24.70 -4.89
N ASN A 198 14.26 25.50 -5.95
CA ASN A 198 12.98 26.04 -6.45
C ASN A 198 12.39 25.28 -7.65
N ALA A 199 13.05 24.21 -8.10
CA ALA A 199 12.73 23.44 -9.29
C ALA A 199 11.84 22.22 -9.01
N LEU A 200 11.47 21.94 -7.75
CA LEU A 200 10.55 20.86 -7.43
C LEU A 200 9.16 21.14 -8.03
N SER A 201 8.61 20.17 -8.76
CA SER A 201 7.28 20.22 -9.36
C SER A 201 6.31 19.27 -8.64
N VAL A 202 5.00 19.45 -8.83
CA VAL A 202 3.97 18.59 -8.23
C VAL A 202 4.07 17.13 -8.72
N PRO A 203 4.23 16.86 -10.04
CA PRO A 203 4.31 15.48 -10.53
C PRO A 203 5.52 14.73 -9.98
N ILE A 204 6.70 15.36 -9.95
CA ILE A 204 7.92 14.72 -9.43
C ILE A 204 7.82 14.50 -7.92
N LEU A 205 7.18 15.42 -7.18
CA LEU A 205 6.94 15.25 -5.75
C LEU A 205 6.07 14.02 -5.49
N ILE A 206 4.97 13.84 -6.24
CA ILE A 206 4.11 12.66 -6.12
C ILE A 206 4.89 11.37 -6.41
N ASP A 207 5.70 11.36 -7.48
CA ASP A 207 6.45 10.17 -7.88
C ASP A 207 7.56 9.81 -6.89
N ILE A 208 8.23 10.81 -6.31
CA ILE A 208 9.20 10.58 -5.22
C ILE A 208 8.49 9.99 -4.00
N ILE A 209 7.33 10.53 -3.61
CA ILE A 209 6.56 9.99 -2.48
C ILE A 209 6.17 8.53 -2.74
N LYS A 210 5.70 8.20 -3.95
CA LYS A 210 5.40 6.83 -4.37
C LYS A 210 6.65 5.93 -4.36
N GLY A 211 7.81 6.45 -4.72
CA GLY A 211 9.09 5.73 -4.66
C GLY A 211 9.58 5.51 -3.22
N VAL A 212 9.30 6.44 -2.31
CA VAL A 212 9.59 6.27 -0.87
C VAL A 212 8.66 5.22 -0.25
N ALA A 213 7.38 5.22 -0.63
CA ALA A 213 6.42 4.22 -0.19
C ALA A 213 6.84 2.79 -0.54
N SER A 214 7.46 2.55 -1.70
CA SER A 214 7.82 1.19 -2.12
C SER A 214 8.88 0.50 -1.25
N PHE A 215 9.66 1.23 -0.44
CA PHE A 215 10.59 0.64 0.53
C PHE A 215 10.26 1.01 1.98
N PHE A 216 9.09 1.62 2.22
CA PHE A 216 8.69 2.07 3.56
C PHE A 216 8.57 0.90 4.55
N ILE A 217 8.10 -0.26 4.07
CA ILE A 217 7.98 -1.48 4.87
C ILE A 217 9.35 -2.04 5.26
N ASP A 218 10.36 -1.87 4.40
CA ASP A 218 11.70 -2.41 4.60
C ASP A 218 12.57 -1.52 5.49
N ASP A 219 12.47 -0.19 5.35
CA ASP A 219 13.27 0.78 6.10
C ASP A 219 12.48 2.06 6.40
N MET A 220 11.67 1.99 7.47
CA MET A 220 10.83 3.08 7.94
C MET A 220 11.64 4.32 8.34
N ASP A 221 12.77 4.14 9.03
CA ASP A 221 13.60 5.25 9.50
C ASP A 221 14.19 6.05 8.33
N LEU A 222 14.64 5.36 7.29
CA LEU A 222 15.13 6.00 6.07
C LEU A 222 14.00 6.70 5.31
N ALA A 223 12.84 6.06 5.18
CA ALA A 223 11.70 6.65 4.50
C ALA A 223 11.20 7.92 5.20
N VAL A 224 11.14 7.93 6.53
CA VAL A 224 10.83 9.13 7.32
C VAL A 224 11.87 10.23 7.07
N LYS A 225 13.17 9.90 7.02
CA LYS A 225 14.22 10.89 6.69
C LYS A 225 14.03 11.50 5.30
N TYR A 226 13.62 10.72 4.30
CA TYR A 226 13.31 11.27 2.96
C TYR A 226 12.15 12.25 3.01
N LEU A 227 11.04 11.88 3.66
CA LEU A 227 9.88 12.75 3.80
C LEU A 227 10.21 14.03 4.57
N GLU A 228 10.96 13.92 5.66
CA GLU A 228 11.42 15.07 6.44
C GLU A 228 12.27 16.03 5.60
N ASN A 229 13.21 15.52 4.81
CA ASN A 229 14.06 16.38 3.99
C ASN A 229 13.30 16.96 2.78
N LEU A 230 12.33 16.26 2.19
CA LEU A 230 11.45 16.85 1.18
C LEU A 230 10.72 18.08 1.71
N THR A 231 10.29 18.05 2.98
CA THR A 231 9.62 19.21 3.59
C THR A 231 10.51 20.45 3.74
N LYS A 232 11.84 20.29 3.65
CA LYS A 232 12.82 21.37 3.70
C LYS A 232 13.09 22.00 2.33
N VAL A 233 12.57 21.42 1.24
CA VAL A 233 12.73 21.96 -0.11
C VAL A 233 11.96 23.28 -0.23
N PRO A 234 12.59 24.37 -0.71
CA PRO A 234 11.87 25.60 -1.02
C PRO A 234 10.66 25.35 -1.93
N ARG A 235 9.56 26.07 -1.72
CA ARG A 235 8.27 25.88 -2.41
C ARG A 235 7.52 24.58 -2.08
N PHE A 236 8.06 23.66 -1.27
CA PHE A 236 7.32 22.45 -0.87
C PHE A 236 5.93 22.77 -0.31
N GLY A 237 5.81 23.80 0.55
CA GLY A 237 4.51 24.22 1.08
C GLY A 237 3.51 24.69 0.02
N VAL A 238 3.98 25.36 -1.04
CA VAL A 238 3.14 25.78 -2.18
C VAL A 238 2.73 24.56 -2.99
N LEU A 239 3.62 23.61 -3.22
CA LEU A 239 3.32 22.37 -3.93
C LEU A 239 2.27 21.54 -3.19
N ILE A 240 2.39 21.40 -1.87
CA ILE A 240 1.39 20.72 -1.03
C ILE A 240 0.04 21.45 -1.06
N MET A 241 0.03 22.78 -1.16
CA MET A 241 -1.21 23.55 -1.30
C MET A 241 -1.84 23.35 -2.69
N CYS A 242 -1.03 23.16 -3.72
CA CYS A 242 -1.46 22.87 -5.09
C CYS A 242 -1.91 21.41 -5.29
N LEU A 243 -1.58 20.50 -4.38
CA LEU A 243 -2.12 19.14 -4.36
C LEU A 243 -3.58 19.20 -3.90
N SER A 244 -4.52 18.98 -4.83
CA SER A 244 -5.93 18.79 -4.48
C SER A 244 -6.14 17.41 -3.85
N SER A 245 -7.20 17.23 -3.03
CA SER A 245 -7.59 15.91 -2.51
C SER A 245 -7.77 14.86 -3.62
N THR A 246 -8.06 15.31 -4.84
CA THR A 246 -8.20 14.55 -6.08
C THR A 246 -6.87 14.09 -6.68
N ASP A 247 -5.79 14.88 -6.60
CA ASP A 247 -4.46 14.47 -7.11
C ASP A 247 -3.84 13.36 -6.24
N LEU A 248 -4.19 13.36 -4.96
CA LEU A 248 -3.92 12.26 -4.02
C LEU A 248 -4.88 11.08 -4.21
N CYS A 249 -6.12 11.29 -4.68
CA CYS A 249 -7.04 10.23 -5.08
C CYS A 249 -6.66 9.58 -6.43
N GLY A 250 -5.99 10.30 -7.33
CA GLY A 250 -5.40 9.73 -8.56
C GLY A 250 -4.26 8.75 -8.29
N ILE A 251 -3.61 8.85 -7.12
CA ILE A 251 -2.70 7.80 -6.60
C ILE A 251 -3.48 6.52 -6.30
N TYR A 252 -4.75 6.64 -5.89
CA TYR A 252 -5.64 5.54 -5.51
C TYR A 252 -6.31 4.85 -6.72
N LEU A 253 -6.71 5.58 -7.76
CA LEU A 253 -7.41 4.98 -8.91
C LEU A 253 -6.50 4.42 -10.03
N GLY A 254 -5.24 4.85 -10.10
CA GLY A 254 -4.30 4.36 -11.11
C GLY A 254 -3.79 2.93 -10.86
N HIS A 255 -3.84 2.46 -9.61
CA HIS A 255 -3.37 1.11 -9.24
C HIS A 255 -4.47 0.04 -9.37
N VAL A 256 -5.74 0.44 -9.25
CA VAL A 256 -6.91 -0.46 -9.40
C VAL A 256 -7.23 -0.75 -10.88
N SER A 257 -6.67 0.00 -11.82
CA SER A 257 -6.88 -0.22 -13.27
C SER A 257 -5.78 -1.05 -13.95
N GLN A 258 -4.80 -1.59 -13.21
CA GLN A 258 -3.72 -2.43 -13.74
C GLN A 258 -3.54 -3.78 -13.02
N LEU A 259 -4.52 -4.18 -12.21
CA LEU A 259 -4.71 -5.55 -11.74
C LEU A 259 -6.04 -6.08 -12.31
#